data_AF-A0A015KU41-F1
#
_entry.id   AF-A0A015KU41-F1
#
_cell.length_a   1.000
_cell.length_b   1.000
_cell.length_c   1.000
_cell.angle_alpha   90.00
_cell.angle_beta   90.00
_cell.angle_gamma   90.00
#
_symmetry.space_group_name_H-M   'P 1'
#
loop_
_entity.id
_entity.type
_entity.pdbx_description
1 polymer ?
#
loop_
_entity_poly.entity_id
_entity_poly.type
_entity_poly.pdbx_seq_one_letter_code
_entity_poly.pdbx_strand_id
1 'polypeptide(L)'
;MRLTNLLGGNRRSEPKYLLGLKIFTMIVLISGLTGYLAVLIVDVNQDAPIIITSYVNVDGVRAPNLHFGGVYNSSISCQEVHMVNDMLAPPVDCLEDTKLYYDEKINHYITSYQPIKNVFFSKKSLYYVTLKLVINEEFTLEKPWDMTLMAYDPGIL
;
A
#
# COMPACT_ATOMS: atom_id res chain seq x y z
N MET A 1 -6.18 -36.38 -8.58
CA MET A 1 -5.39 -37.42 -9.27
C MET A 1 -4.88 -38.40 -8.20
N ARG A 2 -5.21 -39.70 -8.26
CA ARG A 2 -4.88 -40.67 -7.20
C ARG A 2 -3.42 -41.14 -7.30
N LEU A 3 -2.67 -41.08 -6.20
CA LEU A 3 -1.27 -41.56 -6.09
C LEU A 3 -1.10 -43.03 -6.53
N THR A 4 -2.16 -43.83 -6.37
CA THR A 4 -2.19 -45.25 -6.76
C THR A 4 -1.99 -45.47 -8.26
N ASN A 5 -2.31 -44.47 -9.09
CA ASN A 5 -2.15 -44.58 -10.55
C ASN A 5 -0.72 -44.30 -11.01
N LEU A 6 0.14 -43.71 -10.18
CA LEU A 6 1.57 -43.52 -10.46
C LEU A 6 2.41 -44.79 -10.19
N LEU A 7 1.89 -45.70 -9.35
CA LEU A 7 2.65 -46.86 -8.84
C LEU A 7 2.24 -48.22 -9.39
N GLY A 8 1.29 -48.30 -10.32
CA GLY A 8 1.06 -49.55 -11.05
C GLY A 8 -0.37 -49.79 -11.46
N GLY A 9 -0.75 -49.28 -12.62
CA GLY A 9 -1.83 -49.85 -13.42
C GLY A 9 -1.26 -50.89 -14.39
N ASN A 10 -1.35 -52.16 -14.02
CA ASN A 10 -1.34 -53.33 -14.93
C ASN A 10 -0.32 -53.33 -16.09
N ARG A 11 0.99 -53.27 -15.80
CA ARG A 11 2.04 -53.59 -16.79
C ARG A 11 2.92 -54.74 -16.31
N ARG A 12 3.07 -55.74 -17.19
CA ARG A 12 4.00 -56.89 -17.09
C ARG A 12 5.29 -56.49 -16.38
N SER A 13 5.60 -57.22 -15.30
CA SER A 13 6.81 -57.15 -14.46
C SER A 13 7.90 -56.22 -15.00
N GLU A 14 7.85 -54.94 -14.61
CA GLU A 14 8.94 -54.01 -14.86
C GLU A 14 10.18 -54.53 -14.12
N PRO A 15 11.35 -54.61 -14.76
CA PRO A 15 12.53 -55.16 -14.12
C PRO A 15 12.98 -54.24 -12.97
N LYS A 16 13.42 -54.86 -11.86
CA LYS A 16 13.66 -54.18 -10.56
C LYS A 16 14.59 -52.95 -10.67
N TYR A 17 15.54 -52.97 -11.60
CA TYR A 17 16.45 -51.84 -11.85
C TYR A 17 15.72 -50.58 -12.36
N LEU A 18 14.65 -50.75 -13.14
CA LEU A 18 13.88 -49.68 -13.76
C LEU A 18 12.98 -48.98 -12.73
N LEU A 19 12.46 -49.75 -11.78
CA LEU A 19 11.75 -49.21 -10.61
C LEU A 19 12.70 -48.42 -9.69
N GLY A 20 13.90 -48.93 -9.46
CA GLY A 20 14.94 -48.21 -8.71
C GLY A 20 15.31 -46.86 -9.34
N LEU A 21 15.47 -46.84 -10.67
CA LEU A 21 15.76 -45.61 -11.43
C LEU A 21 14.64 -44.57 -11.29
N LYS A 22 13.36 -44.98 -11.38
CA LYS A 22 12.21 -44.07 -11.20
C LYS A 22 12.15 -43.44 -9.82
N ILE A 23 12.45 -44.22 -8.78
CA ILE A 23 12.48 -43.71 -7.40
C ILE A 23 13.63 -42.71 -7.24
N PHE A 24 14.81 -43.05 -7.76
CA PHE A 24 15.97 -42.16 -7.73
C PHE A 24 15.69 -40.83 -8.44
N THR A 25 15.11 -40.86 -9.64
CA THR A 25 14.76 -39.62 -10.36
C THR A 25 13.67 -38.82 -9.65
N MET A 26 12.68 -39.48 -9.03
CA MET A 26 11.68 -38.77 -8.21
C MET A 26 12.33 -38.05 -7.02
N ILE A 27 13.27 -38.69 -6.33
CA ILE A 27 13.96 -38.08 -5.18
C ILE A 27 14.75 -36.85 -5.63
N VAL A 28 15.49 -36.95 -6.75
CA VAL A 28 16.27 -35.82 -7.30
C VAL A 28 15.36 -34.66 -7.72
N LEU A 29 14.19 -34.95 -8.32
CA LEU A 29 13.23 -33.90 -8.70
C LEU A 29 12.62 -33.22 -7.47
N ILE A 30 12.23 -33.99 -6.46
CA ILE A 30 11.65 -33.45 -5.22
C ILE A 30 12.68 -32.61 -4.45
N SER A 31 13.93 -33.08 -4.36
CA SER A 31 15.00 -32.30 -3.70
C SER A 31 15.29 -31.01 -4.45
N GLY A 32 15.33 -31.04 -5.79
CA GLY A 32 15.48 -29.86 -6.62
C GLY A 32 14.34 -28.85 -6.43
N LEU A 33 13.09 -29.30 -6.44
CA LEU A 33 11.93 -28.43 -6.20
C LEU A 33 11.94 -27.82 -4.80
N THR A 34 12.29 -28.61 -3.79
CA THR A 34 12.34 -28.16 -2.39
C THR A 34 13.45 -27.14 -2.19
N GLY A 35 14.62 -27.36 -2.80
CA GLY A 35 15.72 -26.39 -2.81
C GLY A 35 15.35 -25.08 -3.51
N TYR A 36 14.68 -25.16 -4.66
CA TYR A 36 14.18 -23.97 -5.37
C TYR A 36 13.17 -23.18 -4.53
N LEU A 37 12.22 -23.87 -3.88
CA LEU A 37 11.24 -23.24 -3.00
C LEU A 37 11.92 -22.56 -1.80
N ALA A 38 12.95 -23.17 -1.22
CA ALA A 38 13.70 -22.56 -0.12
C ALA A 38 14.41 -21.26 -0.54
N VAL A 39 14.99 -21.23 -1.75
CA VAL A 39 15.59 -20.00 -2.30
C VAL A 39 14.53 -18.92 -2.48
N LEU A 40 13.37 -19.25 -3.06
CA LEU A 40 12.27 -18.28 -3.21
C LEU A 40 11.76 -17.73 -1.87
N ILE A 41 11.67 -18.58 -0.84
CA ILE A 41 11.26 -18.15 0.50
C ILE A 41 12.29 -17.17 1.09
N VAL A 42 13.59 -17.45 0.92
CA VAL A 42 14.65 -16.55 1.39
C VAL A 42 14.60 -15.23 0.63
N ASP A 43 14.43 -15.27 -0.69
CA ASP A 43 14.34 -14.09 -1.56
C ASP A 43 13.15 -13.21 -1.16
N VAL A 44 11.95 -13.78 -1.02
CA VAL A 44 10.77 -13.04 -0.54
C VAL A 44 10.98 -12.50 0.88
N ASN A 45 11.58 -13.27 1.78
CA ASN A 45 11.85 -12.81 3.15
C ASN A 45 12.98 -11.79 3.25
N GLN A 46 13.84 -11.66 2.24
CA GLN A 46 14.91 -10.66 2.17
C GLN A 46 14.50 -9.42 1.35
N ASP A 47 13.64 -9.56 0.36
CA ASP A 47 13.08 -8.45 -0.41
C ASP A 47 11.88 -7.78 0.29
N ALA A 48 11.04 -8.52 1.02
CA ALA A 48 10.00 -7.94 1.86
C ALA A 48 10.55 -6.92 2.88
N PRO A 49 11.67 -7.18 3.58
CA PRO A 49 12.25 -6.16 4.44
C PRO A 49 12.93 -5.06 3.64
N ILE A 50 13.32 -5.18 2.38
CA ILE A 50 13.87 -4.01 1.65
C ILE A 50 12.79 -2.94 1.42
N ILE A 51 11.56 -3.34 1.14
CA ILE A 51 10.44 -2.40 0.97
C ILE A 51 9.96 -1.85 2.33
N ILE A 52 9.98 -2.68 3.38
CA ILE A 52 9.54 -2.26 4.72
C ILE A 52 10.64 -1.43 5.42
N THR A 53 11.92 -1.73 5.23
CA THR A 53 13.04 -1.08 5.96
C THR A 53 13.36 0.35 5.52
N SER A 54 12.95 0.77 4.32
CA SER A 54 13.10 2.18 3.90
C SER A 54 12.33 3.14 4.81
N TYR A 55 11.33 2.66 5.55
CA TYR A 55 10.57 3.45 6.53
C TYR A 55 10.84 3.08 7.99
N VAL A 56 11.60 2.01 8.27
CA VAL A 56 11.79 1.51 9.65
C VAL A 56 12.75 2.39 10.46
N ASN A 57 13.62 3.18 9.80
CA ASN A 57 14.66 3.95 10.47
C ASN A 57 14.63 5.45 10.11
N VAL A 58 13.44 6.03 9.99
CA VAL A 58 13.29 7.49 9.97
C VAL A 58 12.72 7.93 11.31
N ASP A 59 13.40 8.88 11.96
CA ASP A 59 12.98 9.46 13.24
C ASP A 59 11.60 10.11 13.14
N GLY A 60 11.11 10.39 11.92
CA GLY A 60 9.72 10.69 11.61
C GLY A 60 9.41 10.70 10.11
N VAL A 61 8.14 10.51 9.74
CA VAL A 61 7.64 10.57 8.36
C VAL A 61 6.90 11.88 8.17
N ARG A 62 6.95 12.50 6.99
CA ARG A 62 6.12 13.68 6.68
C ARG A 62 4.70 13.23 6.32
N ALA A 63 3.69 13.99 6.74
CA ALA A 63 2.34 13.72 6.24
C ALA A 63 2.34 13.97 4.72
N PRO A 64 1.66 13.11 3.93
CA PRO A 64 1.63 13.26 2.48
C PRO A 64 0.94 14.57 2.11
N ASN A 65 1.41 15.19 1.03
CA ASN A 65 0.64 16.25 0.40
C ASN A 65 -0.58 15.61 -0.26
N LEU A 66 -1.74 16.21 -0.06
CA LEU A 66 -3.00 15.73 -0.63
C LEU A 66 -3.60 16.82 -1.49
N HIS A 67 -3.96 16.48 -2.72
CA HIS A 67 -4.67 17.38 -3.64
C HIS A 67 -5.96 16.73 -4.08
N PHE A 68 -7.03 17.49 -4.01
CA PHE A 68 -8.37 17.14 -4.44
C PHE A 68 -8.78 18.13 -5.52
N GLY A 69 -9.10 17.65 -6.72
CA GLY A 69 -9.72 18.45 -7.77
C GLY A 69 -11.13 17.96 -8.01
N GLY A 70 -12.10 18.85 -8.16
CA GLY A 70 -13.47 18.47 -8.52
C GLY A 70 -14.27 19.61 -9.13
N VAL A 71 -15.28 19.29 -9.92
CA VAL A 71 -16.16 20.29 -10.56
C VAL A 71 -17.12 20.98 -9.57
N TYR A 72 -17.35 20.38 -8.40
CA TYR A 72 -18.30 20.87 -7.40
C TYR A 72 -17.66 21.82 -6.40
N ASN A 73 -18.39 22.87 -6.02
CA ASN A 73 -17.97 23.73 -4.92
C ASN A 73 -17.98 22.93 -3.62
N SER A 74 -16.82 22.86 -2.98
CA SER A 74 -16.59 22.11 -1.77
C SER A 74 -15.90 22.96 -0.72
N SER A 75 -16.19 22.64 0.53
CA SER A 75 -15.45 23.11 1.69
C SER A 75 -14.66 21.96 2.29
N ILE A 76 -13.55 22.29 2.94
CA ILE A 76 -12.72 21.30 3.63
C ILE A 76 -12.76 21.58 5.13
N SER A 77 -12.80 20.50 5.92
CA SER A 77 -12.50 20.55 7.35
C SER A 77 -11.27 19.69 7.61
N CYS A 78 -10.32 20.21 8.37
CA CYS A 78 -9.05 19.54 8.63
C CYS A 78 -8.88 19.34 10.14
N GLN A 79 -8.57 18.12 10.57
CA GLN A 79 -8.23 17.81 11.95
C GLN A 79 -7.01 16.90 12.04
N GLU A 80 -6.03 17.30 12.84
CA GLU A 80 -4.87 16.49 13.20
C GLU A 80 -5.00 15.98 14.63
N VAL A 81 -4.72 14.70 14.83
CA VAL A 81 -4.67 14.10 16.16
C VAL A 81 -3.29 13.55 16.41
N HIS A 82 -2.67 14.08 17.45
CA HIS A 82 -1.33 13.69 17.88
C HIS A 82 -1.39 12.77 19.09
N MET A 83 -0.31 12.03 19.30
CA MET A 83 -0.04 11.32 20.53
C MET A 83 1.07 12.04 21.30
N VAL A 84 0.80 12.34 22.57
CA VAL A 84 1.74 12.95 23.52
C VAL A 84 1.82 12.02 24.72
N ASN A 85 3.02 11.49 25.03
CA ASN A 85 3.24 10.53 26.10
C ASN A 85 2.30 9.30 26.06
N ASP A 86 2.16 8.68 24.89
CA ASP A 86 1.25 7.54 24.62
C ASP A 86 -0.26 7.82 24.89
N MET A 87 -0.65 9.10 25.06
CA MET A 87 -2.04 9.52 25.16
C MET A 87 -2.46 10.37 23.95
N LEU A 88 -3.73 10.26 23.56
CA LEU A 88 -4.30 11.08 22.48
C LEU A 88 -4.42 12.53 22.95
N ALA A 89 -3.74 13.44 22.26
CA ALA A 89 -3.91 14.86 22.42
C ALA A 89 -5.27 15.31 21.82
N PRO A 90 -5.85 16.42 22.29
CA PRO A 90 -7.02 16.99 21.65
C PRO A 90 -6.74 17.30 20.17
N PRO A 91 -7.74 17.15 19.29
CA PRO A 91 -7.59 17.43 17.88
C PRO A 91 -7.23 18.90 17.65
N VAL A 92 -6.27 19.13 16.76
CA VAL A 92 -5.81 20.45 16.34
C VAL A 92 -6.41 20.75 14.97
N ASP A 93 -6.83 21.99 14.76
CA ASP A 93 -7.30 22.46 13.47
C ASP A 93 -6.10 22.71 12.53
N CYS A 94 -6.14 22.10 11.35
CA CYS A 94 -5.11 22.20 10.32
C CYS A 94 -5.60 22.91 9.05
N LEU A 95 -6.68 23.71 9.16
CA LEU A 95 -7.19 24.50 8.04
C LEU A 95 -6.14 25.46 7.44
N GLU A 96 -5.19 25.95 8.24
CA GLU A 96 -4.09 26.81 7.75
C GLU A 96 -3.19 26.09 6.74
N ASP A 97 -3.08 24.77 6.85
CA ASP A 97 -2.31 23.93 5.94
C ASP A 97 -3.10 23.55 4.68
N THR A 98 -4.35 24.01 4.57
CA THR A 98 -5.21 23.81 3.41
C THR A 98 -5.35 25.06 2.56
N LYS A 99 -5.38 24.89 1.24
CA LYS A 99 -5.70 25.96 0.28
C LYS A 99 -6.79 25.48 -0.65
N LEU A 100 -7.88 26.22 -0.70
CA LEU A 100 -8.98 26.05 -1.65
C LEU A 100 -8.93 27.18 -2.67
N TYR A 101 -8.95 26.85 -3.95
CA TYR A 101 -9.10 27.83 -5.03
C TYR A 101 -9.82 27.22 -6.23
N TYR A 102 -10.40 28.07 -7.07
CA TYR A 102 -11.00 27.64 -8.33
C TYR A 102 -10.00 27.85 -9.48
N ASP A 103 -9.75 26.82 -10.28
CA ASP A 103 -8.92 26.90 -11.48
C ASP A 103 -9.80 27.04 -12.72
N GLU A 104 -9.80 28.23 -13.30
CA GLU A 104 -10.57 28.57 -14.50
C GLU A 104 -10.10 27.83 -15.77
N LYS A 105 -8.85 27.33 -15.81
CA LYS A 105 -8.34 26.63 -17.01
C LYS A 105 -8.93 25.24 -17.16
N ILE A 106 -9.10 24.56 -16.03
CA ILE A 106 -9.67 23.21 -15.98
C ILE A 106 -11.12 23.21 -15.50
N ASN A 107 -11.68 24.35 -15.06
CA ASN A 107 -13.01 24.49 -14.46
C ASN A 107 -13.24 23.60 -13.22
N HIS A 108 -12.22 23.47 -12.37
CA HIS A 108 -12.28 22.65 -11.14
C HIS A 108 -11.95 23.47 -9.90
N TYR A 109 -12.65 23.17 -8.80
CA TYR A 109 -12.22 23.52 -7.46
C TYR A 109 -11.08 22.61 -7.04
N ILE A 110 -9.95 23.21 -6.69
CA ILE A 110 -8.76 22.53 -6.22
C ILE A 110 -8.62 22.82 -4.73
N THR A 111 -8.56 21.74 -3.94
CA THR A 111 -8.16 21.78 -2.54
C THR A 111 -6.81 21.10 -2.40
N SER A 112 -5.86 21.79 -1.80
CA SER A 112 -4.54 21.24 -1.50
C SER A 112 -4.30 21.29 0.01
N TYR A 113 -3.91 20.16 0.59
CA TYR A 113 -3.39 20.05 1.94
C TYR A 113 -1.89 19.86 1.85
N GLN A 114 -1.16 20.83 2.40
CA GLN A 114 0.29 20.90 2.39
C GLN A 114 0.76 21.18 3.82
N PRO A 115 0.97 20.12 4.62
CA PRO A 115 1.43 20.27 5.99
C PRO A 115 2.78 20.99 6.04
N ILE A 116 3.01 21.77 7.10
CA ILE A 116 4.25 22.53 7.27
C ILE A 116 5.47 21.59 7.17
N LYS A 117 6.35 21.89 6.21
CA LYS A 117 7.52 21.06 5.83
C LYS A 117 8.52 20.77 6.95
N ASN A 118 8.42 21.48 8.08
CA ASN A 118 9.32 21.39 9.22
C ASN A 118 8.77 20.52 10.35
N VAL A 119 7.55 19.99 10.23
CA VAL A 119 6.98 19.07 11.21
C VAL A 119 7.27 17.65 10.75
N PHE A 120 8.20 16.99 11.44
CA PHE A 120 8.47 15.57 11.26
C PHE A 120 7.61 14.80 12.27
N PHE A 121 6.78 13.88 11.78
CA PHE A 121 5.97 13.05 12.67
C PHE A 121 6.83 11.90 13.16
N SER A 122 7.40 12.05 14.35
CA SER A 122 8.11 10.96 14.99
C SER A 122 7.24 9.75 15.25
N LYS A 123 7.86 8.58 15.43
CA LYS A 123 7.15 7.33 15.69
C LYS A 123 6.20 7.52 16.88
N LYS A 124 4.90 7.33 16.63
CA LYS A 124 3.78 7.59 17.58
C LYS A 124 3.53 9.06 17.93
N SER A 125 3.88 10.04 17.08
CA SER A 125 3.52 11.45 17.32
C SER A 125 2.25 11.88 16.60
N LEU A 126 2.01 11.38 15.37
CA LEU A 126 0.77 11.59 14.63
C LEU A 126 -0.02 10.29 14.63
N TYR A 127 -1.24 10.36 15.13
CA TYR A 127 -2.15 9.23 15.17
C TYR A 127 -2.96 9.15 13.87
N TYR A 128 -3.57 10.27 13.45
CA TYR A 128 -4.19 10.41 12.14
C TYR A 128 -4.35 11.88 11.75
N VAL A 129 -4.52 12.10 10.44
CA VAL A 129 -5.07 13.35 9.87
C VAL A 129 -6.42 13.01 9.26
N THR A 130 -7.43 13.81 9.57
CA THR A 130 -8.76 13.72 8.96
C THR A 130 -9.01 14.93 8.09
N LEU A 131 -9.12 14.70 6.78
CA LEU A 131 -9.61 15.68 5.82
C LEU A 131 -11.04 15.31 5.43
N LYS A 132 -11.98 16.20 5.72
CA LYS A 132 -13.39 16.03 5.36
C LYS A 132 -13.74 17.03 4.27
N LEU A 133 -13.92 16.54 3.05
CA LEU A 133 -14.56 17.33 2.00
C LEU A 133 -16.07 17.32 2.17
N VAL A 134 -16.66 18.50 2.11
CA VAL A 134 -18.12 18.72 2.14
C VAL A 134 -18.50 19.46 0.87
N ILE A 135 -19.27 18.80 0.03
CA ILE A 135 -19.80 19.39 -1.20
C ILE A 135 -21.01 20.24 -0.80
N ASN A 136 -20.97 21.52 -1.17
CA ASN A 136 -21.99 22.52 -0.79
C ASN A 136 -23.07 22.70 -1.87
N GLU A 137 -23.05 21.86 -2.89
CA GLU A 137 -23.94 21.92 -4.06
C GLU A 137 -24.72 20.61 -4.22
N GLU A 138 -25.88 20.69 -4.87
CA GLU A 138 -26.66 19.51 -5.23
C GLU A 138 -26.05 18.79 -6.44
N PHE A 139 -26.16 17.45 -6.45
CA PHE A 139 -25.76 16.65 -7.60
C PHE A 139 -26.81 16.73 -8.71
N THR A 140 -26.39 17.13 -9.90
CA THR A 140 -27.26 17.21 -11.08
C THR A 140 -26.74 16.28 -12.18
N LEU A 141 -27.65 15.77 -13.01
CA LEU A 141 -27.30 14.91 -14.16
C LEU A 141 -26.54 15.68 -15.25
N GLU A 142 -26.64 17.00 -15.27
CA GLU A 142 -26.00 17.89 -16.25
C GLU A 142 -24.51 18.12 -15.93
N LYS A 143 -24.10 17.89 -14.68
CA LYS A 143 -22.73 18.09 -14.20
C LYS A 143 -22.11 16.73 -13.88
N PRO A 144 -21.41 16.07 -14.83
CA PRO A 144 -20.83 14.76 -14.58
C PRO A 144 -19.87 14.82 -13.40
N TRP A 145 -19.89 13.79 -12.57
CA TRP A 145 -18.96 13.69 -11.44
C TRP A 145 -17.54 13.46 -11.99
N ASP A 146 -16.66 14.43 -11.74
CA ASP A 146 -15.22 14.31 -11.95
C ASP A 146 -14.52 14.73 -10.65
N MET A 147 -13.70 13.82 -10.13
CA MET A 147 -12.92 14.02 -8.91
C MET A 147 -11.56 13.37 -9.08
N THR A 148 -10.52 14.18 -8.90
CA THR A 148 -9.13 13.72 -8.89
C THR A 148 -8.58 13.80 -7.48
N LEU A 149 -8.10 12.67 -6.96
CA LEU A 149 -7.35 12.59 -5.71
C LEU A 149 -5.89 12.28 -6.03
N MET A 150 -4.98 13.14 -5.58
CA MET A 150 -3.55 12.90 -5.69
C MET A 150 -2.91 12.99 -4.30
N ALA A 151 -2.30 11.88 -3.89
CA ALA A 151 -1.47 11.81 -2.69
C ALA A 151 -0.02 11.59 -3.11
N TYR A 152 0.89 12.43 -2.65
CA TYR A 152 2.32 12.24 -2.92
C TYR A 152 3.19 12.74 -1.76
N ASP A 153 4.28 12.02 -1.53
CA ASP A 153 5.38 12.52 -0.72
C ASP A 153 6.34 13.26 -1.66
N PRO A 154 6.59 14.57 -1.49
CA PRO A 154 7.57 15.31 -2.28
C PRO A 154 9.02 14.95 -1.86
N GLY A 155 9.26 13.69 -1.47
CA GLY A 155 10.53 13.19 -0.95
C GLY A 155 11.72 13.84 -1.62
N ILE A 156 12.60 14.40 -0.79
CA ILE A 156 13.80 15.15 -1.18
C ILE A 156 14.56 14.37 -2.26
N LEU A 157 14.77 15.00 -3.43
CA LEU A 157 15.83 14.65 -4.38
C LEU A 157 17.21 14.81 -3.73
#